data_AF-A0AAD4LIL6-F1
#
_entry.id   AF-A0AAD4LIL6-F1
#
_cell.length_a   1.000
_cell.length_b   1.000
_cell.length_c   1.000
_cell.angle_alpha   90.00
_cell.angle_beta   90.00
_cell.angle_gamma   90.00
#
_symmetry.space_group_name_H-M   'P 1'
#
loop_
_entity.id
_entity.type
_entity.pdbx_description
1 polymer ?
#
loop_
_entity_poly.entity_id
_entity_poly.type
_entity_poly.pdbx_seq_one_letter_code
_entity_poly.pdbx_strand_id
1 'polypeptide(L)'
;MLQSWTRIDFKTLAGPNINSPTNAIYMTTIEHEMFGRFEFYLDKEAYPDIPNKYKVRIPRQGANLSNGSLDSEVDVEFPTLEASSVEPPNPEYLKIHAAFAKVLHLCGAAEYIESVERGAETEGTLRLDGETDFTSYLRSKIPIIVH
;
A
#
# COMPACT_ATOMS: atom_id res chain seq x y z
N MET A 1 18.03 13.36 2.67
CA MET A 1 17.32 13.51 3.96
C MET A 1 16.48 12.28 4.31
N LEU A 2 15.68 11.72 3.38
CA LEU A 2 14.91 10.49 3.65
C LEU A 2 15.81 9.24 3.80
N GLN A 3 16.73 8.98 2.84
CA GLN A 3 17.64 7.83 2.88
C GLN A 3 18.51 7.78 4.15
N SER A 4 18.92 8.94 4.68
CA SER A 4 19.70 9.04 5.92
C SER A 4 18.92 8.61 7.16
N TRP A 5 17.59 8.66 7.14
CA TRP A 5 16.74 8.35 8.29
C TRP A 5 16.07 6.98 8.16
N THR A 6 15.70 6.57 6.95
CA THR A 6 15.06 5.28 6.69
C THR A 6 16.05 4.19 6.30
N ARG A 7 17.27 4.55 5.89
CA ARG A 7 18.23 3.67 5.18
C ARG A 7 17.69 3.07 3.88
N ILE A 8 16.52 3.50 3.41
CA ILE A 8 15.94 3.06 2.14
C ILE A 8 16.58 3.83 1.00
N ASP A 9 17.20 3.12 0.07
CA ASP A 9 17.66 3.69 -1.19
C ASP A 9 16.54 3.60 -2.24
N PHE A 10 15.91 4.75 -2.48
CA PHE A 10 14.80 4.88 -3.43
C PHE A 10 15.23 4.66 -4.89
N LYS A 11 16.50 4.88 -5.25
CA LYS A 11 16.95 4.63 -6.64
C LYS A 11 17.00 3.15 -6.94
N THR A 12 17.43 2.34 -5.97
CA THR A 12 17.34 0.88 -6.07
C THR A 12 15.90 0.40 -5.97
N LEU A 13 15.06 1.05 -5.15
CA LEU A 13 13.66 0.66 -4.97
C LEU A 13 12.81 0.94 -6.21
N ALA A 14 12.93 2.14 -6.79
CA ALA A 14 12.28 2.55 -8.03
C ALA A 14 13.10 2.15 -9.27
N GLY A 15 13.96 1.14 -9.13
CA GLY A 15 14.79 0.64 -10.21
C GLY A 15 13.99 -0.09 -11.29
N PRO A 16 14.66 -0.76 -12.25
CA PRO A 16 14.01 -1.41 -13.38
C PRO A 16 12.97 -2.46 -12.99
N ASN A 17 13.05 -2.99 -11.76
CA ASN A 17 12.13 -4.00 -11.23
C ASN A 17 10.85 -3.41 -10.61
N ILE A 18 10.63 -2.09 -10.65
CA ILE A 18 9.43 -1.48 -10.06
C ILE A 18 8.13 -1.97 -10.73
N ASN A 19 8.19 -2.30 -12.02
CA ASN A 19 7.08 -2.85 -12.80
C ASN A 19 7.11 -4.39 -12.87
N SER A 20 7.97 -5.04 -12.08
CA SER A 20 8.02 -6.51 -12.00
C SER A 20 6.77 -7.06 -11.31
N PRO A 21 6.30 -8.28 -11.65
CA PRO A 21 5.26 -8.98 -10.89
C PRO A 21 5.57 -9.09 -9.39
N THR A 22 6.85 -9.07 -9.00
CA THR A 22 7.26 -9.04 -7.59
C THR A 22 6.85 -7.76 -6.85
N ASN A 23 6.39 -6.72 -7.55
CA ASN A 23 5.81 -5.50 -6.98
C ASN A 23 4.29 -5.39 -7.27
N ALA A 24 3.65 -6.50 -7.63
CA ALA A 24 2.22 -6.55 -7.90
C ALA A 24 1.53 -7.56 -6.99
N ILE A 25 0.29 -7.26 -6.62
CA ILE A 25 -0.57 -8.16 -5.85
C ILE A 25 -1.94 -8.15 -6.51
N TYR A 26 -2.49 -9.33 -6.74
CA TYR A 26 -3.87 -9.45 -7.18
C TYR A 26 -4.80 -9.36 -5.97
N MET A 27 -5.72 -8.40 -6.00
CA MET A 27 -6.70 -8.16 -4.94
C MET A 27 -8.09 -7.93 -5.54
N THR A 28 -9.10 -8.21 -4.74
CA THR A 28 -10.46 -7.69 -4.94
C THR A 28 -10.45 -6.16 -4.89
N THR A 29 -11.42 -5.52 -5.53
CA THR A 29 -11.47 -4.06 -5.66
C THR A 29 -11.43 -3.35 -4.31
N ILE A 30 -12.18 -3.84 -3.32
CA ILE A 30 -12.24 -3.26 -1.97
C ILE A 30 -10.87 -3.32 -1.31
N GLU A 31 -10.23 -4.49 -1.29
CA GLU A 31 -8.91 -4.68 -0.68
C GLU A 31 -7.83 -3.89 -1.42
N HIS A 32 -7.93 -3.74 -2.74
CA HIS A 32 -7.00 -2.90 -3.50
C HIS A 32 -7.07 -1.43 -3.05
N GLU A 33 -8.28 -0.89 -2.88
CA GLU A 33 -8.49 0.47 -2.37
C GLU A 33 -8.00 0.62 -0.92
N MET A 34 -8.39 -0.30 -0.04
CA MET A 34 -7.96 -0.30 1.36
C MET A 34 -6.43 -0.41 1.51
N PHE A 35 -5.78 -1.23 0.68
CA PHE A 35 -4.33 -1.39 0.67
C PHE A 35 -3.63 -0.11 0.19
N GLY A 36 -4.16 0.55 -0.85
CA GLY A 36 -3.67 1.85 -1.33
C GLY A 36 -3.78 2.95 -0.28
N ARG A 37 -4.87 2.95 0.49
CA ARG A 37 -5.14 3.89 1.59
C ARG A 37 -4.42 3.57 2.89
N PHE A 38 -3.59 2.53 2.89
CA PHE A 38 -2.90 2.02 4.06
C PHE A 38 -3.83 1.58 5.20
N GLU A 39 -5.11 1.28 4.93
CA GLU A 39 -6.08 0.88 5.96
C GLU A 39 -5.76 -0.48 6.58
N PHE A 40 -5.02 -1.33 5.84
CA PHE A 40 -4.39 -2.53 6.36
C PHE A 40 -3.00 -2.70 5.76
N TYR A 41 -2.18 -3.58 6.37
CA TYR A 41 -0.88 -3.98 5.83
C TYR A 41 -0.59 -5.46 6.05
N LEU A 42 0.38 -5.97 5.30
CA LEU A 42 0.87 -7.35 5.40
C LEU A 42 2.10 -7.40 6.31
N ASP A 43 1.92 -7.94 7.50
CA ASP A 43 2.92 -7.97 8.56
C ASP A 43 3.80 -9.22 8.44
N LYS A 44 5.03 -9.01 7.99
CA LYS A 44 6.06 -10.06 7.91
C LYS A 44 6.62 -10.44 9.28
N GLU A 45 6.57 -9.53 10.26
CA GLU A 45 7.16 -9.73 11.59
C GLU A 45 6.42 -10.82 12.39
N ALA A 46 5.15 -11.08 12.05
CA ALA A 46 4.39 -12.19 12.62
C ALA A 46 4.91 -13.58 12.20
N TYR A 47 5.59 -13.68 11.04
CA TYR A 47 6.09 -14.92 10.45
C TYR A 47 7.50 -14.75 9.89
N PRO A 48 8.52 -14.46 10.72
CA PRO A 48 9.86 -14.13 10.25
C PRO A 48 10.50 -15.26 9.44
N ASP A 49 10.26 -16.51 9.85
CA ASP A 49 10.94 -17.70 9.30
C ASP A 49 10.14 -18.42 8.19
N ILE A 50 8.87 -18.05 7.95
CA ILE A 50 8.00 -18.74 6.98
C ILE A 50 7.97 -17.93 5.69
N PRO A 51 8.58 -18.35 4.58
CA PRO A 51 8.63 -17.56 3.35
C PRO A 51 7.23 -17.23 2.82
N ASN A 52 7.07 -16.03 2.25
CA ASN A 52 5.82 -15.57 1.61
C ASN A 52 4.54 -15.61 2.46
N LYS A 53 4.66 -15.84 3.77
CA LYS A 53 3.56 -15.77 4.73
C LYS A 53 3.59 -14.46 5.51
N TYR A 54 2.41 -13.89 5.69
CA TYR A 54 2.16 -12.59 6.30
C TYR A 54 0.88 -12.64 7.15
N LYS A 55 0.85 -11.85 8.22
CA LYS A 55 -0.38 -11.61 8.97
C LYS A 55 -1.03 -10.32 8.47
N VAL A 56 -2.33 -10.33 8.21
CA VAL A 56 -3.05 -9.09 7.91
C VAL A 56 -3.20 -8.29 9.20
N ARG A 57 -2.92 -6.98 9.14
CA ARG A 57 -3.12 -6.05 10.26
C ARG A 57 -3.98 -4.90 9.81
N ILE A 58 -5.06 -4.63 10.55
CA ILE A 58 -5.99 -3.53 10.28
C ILE A 58 -5.94 -2.58 11.48
N PRO A 59 -5.15 -1.49 11.42
CA PRO A 59 -4.94 -0.61 12.59
C PRO A 59 -6.19 0.15 13.03
N ARG A 60 -7.11 0.43 12.09
CA ARG A 60 -8.35 1.16 12.35
C ARG A 60 -9.43 0.21 12.86
N GLN A 61 -9.93 0.48 14.07
CA GLN A 61 -11.06 -0.26 14.62
C GLN A 61 -12.32 -0.08 13.74
N GLY A 62 -12.96 -1.19 13.39
CA GLY A 62 -14.20 -1.21 12.59
C GLY A 62 -14.00 -1.31 11.07
N ALA A 63 -12.76 -1.29 10.57
CA ALA A 63 -12.47 -1.67 9.20
C ALA A 63 -12.43 -3.20 9.08
N ASN A 64 -13.10 -3.74 8.07
CA ASN A 64 -13.21 -5.17 7.82
C ASN A 64 -12.81 -5.45 6.37
N LEU A 65 -12.27 -6.64 6.14
CA LEU A 65 -12.09 -7.14 4.78
C LEU A 65 -13.47 -7.44 4.15
N SER A 66 -13.53 -7.52 2.83
CA SER A 66 -14.76 -7.77 2.07
C SER A 66 -15.43 -9.11 2.41
N ASN A 67 -14.64 -10.07 2.89
CA ASN A 67 -15.13 -11.37 3.37
C ASN A 67 -15.70 -11.33 4.80
N GLY A 68 -15.72 -10.16 5.44
CA GLY A 68 -16.20 -9.96 6.81
C GLY A 68 -15.20 -10.35 7.90
N SER A 69 -13.98 -10.77 7.55
CA SER A 69 -12.95 -11.13 8.53
C SER A 69 -12.37 -9.91 9.26
N LEU A 70 -12.00 -10.13 10.53
CA LEU A 70 -11.35 -9.15 11.41
C LEU A 70 -9.82 -9.32 11.40
N ASP A 71 -9.11 -8.29 11.88
CA ASP A 71 -7.65 -8.16 11.88
C ASP A 71 -6.89 -9.36 12.48
N SER A 72 -7.46 -10.02 13.48
CA SER A 72 -6.79 -11.07 14.24
C SER A 72 -6.81 -12.43 13.57
N GLU A 73 -7.63 -12.64 12.53
CA GLU A 73 -7.99 -13.97 12.01
C GLU A 73 -7.41 -14.30 10.63
N VAL A 74 -6.78 -13.34 9.94
CA VAL A 74 -6.39 -13.53 8.54
C VAL A 74 -4.87 -13.63 8.36
N ASP A 75 -4.45 -14.81 7.94
CA ASP A 75 -3.12 -15.05 7.38
C ASP A 75 -3.20 -15.06 5.86
N VAL A 76 -2.18 -14.47 5.21
CA VAL A 76 -2.00 -14.52 3.76
C VAL A 76 -0.70 -15.25 3.45
N GLU A 77 -0.77 -16.21 2.55
CA GLU A 77 0.39 -16.93 2.02
C GLU A 77 0.40 -16.80 0.50
N PHE A 78 1.47 -16.24 -0.06
CA PHE A 78 1.64 -16.21 -1.50
C PHE A 78 2.33 -17.48 -1.98
N PRO A 79 1.73 -18.21 -2.94
CA PRO A 79 2.33 -19.43 -3.47
C PRO A 79 3.68 -19.13 -4.11
N THR A 80 4.61 -20.09 -3.99
CA THR A 80 5.92 -20.01 -4.65
C THR A 80 5.77 -20.14 -6.17
N LEU A 81 6.81 -19.75 -6.91
CA LEU A 81 6.83 -19.78 -8.38
C LEU A 81 6.44 -21.16 -8.95
N GLU A 82 6.95 -22.25 -8.37
CA GLU A 82 6.61 -23.63 -8.76
C GLU A 82 5.10 -23.94 -8.68
N ALA A 83 4.38 -23.26 -7.79
CA ALA A 83 2.95 -23.46 -7.55
C ALA A 83 2.06 -22.51 -8.36
N SER A 84 2.57 -21.34 -8.77
CA SER A 84 1.74 -20.24 -9.31
C SER A 84 2.21 -19.67 -10.64
N SER A 85 3.36 -20.10 -11.18
CA SER A 85 4.07 -19.53 -12.36
C SER A 85 4.35 -18.03 -12.34
N VAL A 86 3.94 -17.33 -11.27
CA VAL A 86 4.17 -15.92 -10.98
C VAL A 86 5.03 -15.83 -9.72
N GLU A 87 6.03 -14.96 -9.73
CA GLU A 87 6.87 -14.73 -8.55
C GLU A 87 6.05 -14.05 -7.44
N PRO A 88 6.19 -14.47 -6.19
CA PRO A 88 5.49 -13.84 -5.08
C PRO A 88 5.96 -12.39 -4.89
N PRO A 89 5.14 -11.54 -4.24
CA PRO A 89 5.52 -10.18 -3.93
C PRO A 89 6.81 -10.14 -3.10
N ASN A 90 7.72 -9.24 -3.46
CA ASN A 90 8.98 -9.07 -2.75
C ASN A 90 8.69 -8.61 -1.31
N PRO A 91 9.16 -9.35 -0.28
CA PRO A 91 8.89 -9.05 1.11
C PRO A 91 9.35 -7.65 1.53
N GLU A 92 10.36 -7.08 0.86
CA GLU A 92 10.87 -5.76 1.19
C GLU A 92 9.91 -4.64 0.79
N TYR A 93 9.24 -4.75 -0.36
CA TYR A 93 8.18 -3.80 -0.74
C TYR A 93 7.03 -3.82 0.26
N LEU A 94 6.65 -5.02 0.72
CA LEU A 94 5.59 -5.18 1.73
C LEU A 94 5.98 -4.61 3.09
N LYS A 95 7.23 -4.78 3.53
CA LYS A 95 7.73 -4.16 4.77
C LYS A 95 7.73 -2.64 4.68
N ILE A 96 8.09 -2.08 3.53
CA ILE A 96 8.06 -0.63 3.31
C ILE A 96 6.62 -0.13 3.39
N HIS A 97 5.68 -0.78 2.70
CA HIS A 97 4.25 -0.46 2.81
C HIS A 97 3.75 -0.53 4.25
N ALA A 98 4.08 -1.61 4.98
CA ALA A 98 3.73 -1.76 6.39
C ALA A 98 4.32 -0.66 7.28
N ALA A 99 5.56 -0.23 7.03
CA ALA A 99 6.17 0.89 7.76
C ALA A 99 5.42 2.20 7.51
N PHE A 100 5.06 2.49 6.25
CA PHE A 100 4.24 3.65 5.92
C PHE A 100 2.86 3.57 6.59
N ALA A 101 2.17 2.43 6.52
CA ALA A 101 0.90 2.24 7.18
C ALA A 101 1.01 2.50 8.69
N LYS A 102 1.99 1.88 9.36
CA LYS A 102 2.25 2.09 10.81
C LYS A 102 2.44 3.58 11.12
N VAL A 103 3.28 4.29 10.37
CA VAL A 103 3.54 5.73 10.60
C VAL A 103 2.31 6.59 10.34
N LEU A 104 1.61 6.37 9.23
CA LEU A 104 0.42 7.15 8.85
C LEU A 104 -0.70 7.01 9.87
N HIS A 105 -0.93 5.80 10.37
CA HIS A 105 -1.89 5.54 11.45
C HIS A 105 -1.46 6.16 12.77
N LEU A 106 -0.18 6.01 13.16
CA LEU A 106 0.33 6.59 14.41
C LEU A 106 0.24 8.12 14.44
N CYS A 107 0.34 8.77 13.28
CA CYS A 107 0.25 10.23 13.16
C CYS A 107 -1.17 10.74 12.88
N GLY A 108 -2.19 9.88 12.78
CA GLY A 108 -3.56 10.28 12.40
C GLY A 108 -3.64 10.87 10.98
N ALA A 109 -2.66 10.56 10.13
CA ALA A 109 -2.56 11.03 8.75
C ALA A 109 -3.19 10.06 7.75
N ALA A 110 -3.55 8.86 8.20
CA ALA A 110 -4.25 7.88 7.39
C ALA A 110 -5.61 8.44 6.89
N GLU A 111 -6.38 9.08 7.78
CA GLU A 111 -7.66 9.72 7.45
C GLU A 111 -7.49 10.92 6.51
N TYR A 112 -6.36 11.63 6.62
CA TYR A 112 -6.04 12.72 5.70
C TYR A 112 -5.78 12.19 4.29
N ILE A 113 -4.98 11.12 4.14
CA ILE A 113 -4.74 10.49 2.83
C ILE A 113 -6.04 9.94 2.23
N GLU A 114 -6.89 9.30 3.04
CA GLU A 114 -8.23 8.86 2.64
C GLU A 114 -9.08 10.03 2.10
N SER A 115 -9.01 11.20 2.75
CA SER A 115 -9.74 12.39 2.33
C SER A 115 -9.23 12.98 1.01
N VAL A 116 -7.92 12.95 0.78
CA VAL A 116 -7.30 13.45 -0.47
C VAL A 116 -7.61 12.52 -1.63
N GLU A 117 -7.53 11.20 -1.45
CA GLU A 117 -7.88 10.24 -2.50
C GLU A 117 -9.37 10.30 -2.86
N ARG A 118 -10.26 10.30 -1.86
CA ARG A 118 -11.70 10.47 -2.08
C ARG A 118 -12.03 11.82 -2.72
N GLY A 119 -11.32 12.88 -2.36
CA GLY A 119 -11.43 14.18 -3.03
C GLY A 119 -11.10 14.07 -4.52
N ALA A 120 -10.01 13.39 -4.86
CA ALA A 120 -9.59 13.17 -6.25
C ALA A 120 -10.52 12.23 -7.05
N GLU A 121 -11.27 11.35 -6.39
CA GLU A 121 -12.28 10.48 -7.01
C GLU A 121 -13.65 11.16 -7.16
N THR A 122 -14.05 11.97 -6.18
CA THR A 122 -15.34 12.68 -6.17
C THR A 122 -15.30 13.93 -7.04
N GLU A 123 -14.17 14.64 -7.07
CA GLU A 123 -13.90 15.77 -7.94
C GLU A 123 -13.24 15.32 -9.24
N GLY A 124 -13.89 14.41 -9.98
CA GLY A 124 -13.46 13.99 -11.33
C GLY A 124 -13.33 15.13 -12.36
N THR A 125 -13.49 16.38 -11.94
CA THR A 125 -13.34 17.60 -12.71
C THR A 125 -12.78 18.69 -11.81
N LEU A 126 -11.78 19.43 -12.30
CA LEU A 126 -11.39 20.75 -11.79
C LEU A 126 -12.64 21.51 -11.34
N ARG A 127 -12.69 21.93 -10.08
CA ARG A 127 -13.75 22.81 -9.58
C ARG A 127 -13.77 24.05 -10.49
N LEU A 128 -14.94 24.37 -11.04
CA LEU A 128 -15.15 25.49 -11.97
C LEU A 128 -14.75 26.86 -11.38
N ASP A 129 -14.62 26.94 -10.07
CA ASP A 129 -14.19 28.11 -9.30
C ASP A 129 -12.66 28.33 -9.29
N GLY A 130 -11.87 27.39 -9.81
CA GLY A 130 -10.41 27.50 -9.87
C GLY A 130 -9.69 27.25 -8.53
N GLU A 131 -10.40 26.86 -7.48
CA GLU A 131 -9.85 26.58 -6.14
C GLU A 131 -9.32 25.15 -6.00
N THR A 132 -9.28 24.38 -7.09
CA THR A 132 -8.73 23.01 -7.04
C THR A 132 -7.24 23.10 -6.75
N ASP A 133 -6.81 22.50 -5.63
CA ASP A 133 -5.39 22.29 -5.35
C ASP A 133 -4.84 21.22 -6.32
N PHE A 134 -4.54 21.71 -7.52
CA PHE A 134 -4.02 20.94 -8.65
C PHE A 134 -2.73 20.19 -8.28
N THR A 135 -1.96 20.72 -7.33
CA THR A 135 -0.72 20.09 -6.86
C THR A 135 -1.03 18.82 -6.08
N SER A 136 -2.03 18.87 -5.20
CA SER A 136 -2.46 17.72 -4.40
C SER A 136 -3.16 16.66 -5.26
N TYR A 137 -3.97 17.10 -6.24
CA TYR A 137 -4.61 16.19 -7.21
C TYR A 137 -3.59 15.48 -8.10
N LEU A 138 -2.62 16.19 -8.67
CA LEU A 138 -1.57 15.55 -9.48
C LEU A 138 -0.73 14.60 -8.64
N ARG A 139 -0.43 14.93 -7.39
CA ARG A 139 0.33 14.04 -6.49
C ARG A 139 -0.41 12.75 -6.17
N SER A 140 -1.74 12.74 -6.13
CA SER A 140 -2.53 11.51 -5.93
C SER A 140 -2.67 10.69 -7.22
N LYS A 141 -2.43 11.27 -8.40
CA LYS A 141 -2.62 10.63 -9.71
C LYS A 141 -1.34 10.36 -10.50
N ILE A 142 -0.17 10.81 -10.07
CA ILE A 142 1.10 10.51 -10.75
C ILE A 142 1.57 9.10 -10.36
N PRO A 143 1.53 8.10 -11.27
CA PRO A 143 2.49 7.01 -11.20
C PRO A 143 3.86 7.64 -11.41
N ILE A 144 4.81 7.37 -10.51
CA ILE A 144 6.20 7.83 -10.68
C ILE A 144 6.75 7.19 -11.97
N ILE A 145 6.58 7.90 -13.08
CA ILE A 145 7.28 7.68 -14.34
C ILE A 145 8.38 8.72 -14.36
N VAL A 146 9.60 8.29 -14.09
CA VAL A 146 10.80 9.11 -14.29
C VAL A 146 11.66 8.38 -15.30
N HIS A 147 11.94 9.07 -16.41
CA HIS A 147 12.78 8.64 -17.53
C HIS A 147 14.19 8.26 -17.11
#